data_AF-A0A6A6SVR5-F1
#
_entry.id   AF-A0A6A6SVR5-F1
#
_cell.length_a   1.000
_cell.length_b   1.000
_cell.length_c   1.000
_cell.angle_alpha   90.00
_cell.angle_beta   90.00
_cell.angle_gamma   90.00
#
_symmetry.space_group_name_H-M   'P 1'
#
loop_
_entity.id
_entity.type
_entity.pdbx_description
1 polymer ?
#
loop_
_entity_poly.entity_id
_entity_poly.type
_entity_poly.pdbx_seq_one_letter_code
_entity_poly.pdbx_strand_id
1 'polypeptide(L)'
;MGLYTETRYEPLHDHAFERKKTKFWDPETTLDIINPDRGTLTCVGYAPSCRRRCRNLINQYNRESAHHLLDKLSYINVATTNIDADLYELARLTLCQRYHQDQARSMVRQWN
;
A
#
# COMPACT_ATOMS: atom_id res chain seq x y z
N MET A 1 -40.68 55.35 6.98
CA MET A 1 -40.07 54.61 5.85
C MET A 1 -38.68 54.20 6.29
N GLY A 2 -38.54 52.97 6.79
CA GLY A 2 -37.26 52.45 7.31
C GLY A 2 -36.42 51.90 6.15
N LEU A 3 -35.15 52.31 6.08
CA LEU A 3 -34.17 51.78 5.14
C LEU A 3 -33.50 50.57 5.78
N TYR A 4 -33.79 49.39 5.25
CA TYR A 4 -33.12 48.15 5.64
C TYR A 4 -31.77 48.09 4.91
N THR A 5 -30.70 48.02 5.69
CA THR A 5 -29.34 47.76 5.21
C THR A 5 -29.16 46.25 5.06
N GLU A 6 -29.10 45.74 3.82
CA GLU A 6 -28.72 44.35 3.56
C GLU A 6 -27.19 44.21 3.61
N THR A 7 -26.71 43.76 4.75
CA THR A 7 -25.34 43.27 4.92
C THR A 7 -25.20 41.97 4.12
N ARG A 8 -24.50 42.00 2.98
CA ARG A 8 -24.12 40.80 2.25
C ARG A 8 -23.08 40.02 3.07
N TYR A 9 -23.47 38.84 3.54
CA TYR A 9 -22.58 37.86 4.15
C TYR A 9 -21.98 37.01 3.02
N GLU A 10 -20.70 37.20 2.70
CA GLU A 10 -19.98 36.29 1.81
C GLU A 10 -19.37 35.14 2.63
N PRO A 11 -19.73 33.87 2.35
CA PRO A 11 -19.12 32.75 3.04
C PRO A 11 -17.68 32.58 2.56
N LEU A 12 -16.73 32.66 3.48
CA LEU A 12 -15.38 32.16 3.27
C LEU A 12 -15.45 30.65 3.13
N HIS A 13 -15.55 30.16 1.89
CA HIS A 13 -15.25 28.77 1.59
C HIS A 13 -13.75 28.56 1.79
N ASP A 14 -13.39 28.10 3.00
CA ASP A 14 -12.11 27.43 3.25
C ASP A 14 -12.07 26.15 2.42
N HIS A 15 -11.76 26.29 1.13
CA HIS A 15 -11.20 25.21 0.34
C HIS A 15 -9.79 24.99 0.87
N ALA A 16 -9.69 24.23 1.96
CA ALA A 16 -8.46 23.60 2.39
C ALA A 16 -7.95 22.79 1.19
N PHE A 17 -7.04 23.40 0.43
CA PHE A 17 -6.31 22.77 -0.64
C PHE A 17 -5.49 21.68 0.05
N GLU A 18 -6.02 20.46 0.11
CA GLU A 18 -5.27 19.30 0.57
C GLU A 18 -4.01 19.23 -0.30
N ARG A 19 -2.89 19.68 0.26
CA ARG A 19 -1.59 19.55 -0.40
C ARG A 19 -1.39 18.05 -0.63
N LYS A 20 -1.55 17.59 -1.88
CA LYS A 20 -1.16 16.24 -2.28
C LYS A 20 0.28 16.05 -1.84
N LYS A 21 0.48 15.23 -0.81
CA LYS A 21 1.82 14.83 -0.38
C LYS A 21 2.46 14.13 -1.58
N THR A 22 3.70 14.48 -1.88
CA THR A 22 4.46 13.81 -2.94
C THR A 22 4.96 12.48 -2.41
N LYS A 23 4.70 11.41 -3.16
CA LYS A 23 5.26 10.08 -2.86
C LYS A 23 6.77 10.09 -3.13
N PHE A 24 7.55 9.43 -2.28
CA PHE A 24 8.99 9.27 -2.44
C PHE A 24 9.34 8.17 -3.45
N TRP A 25 8.51 7.13 -3.55
CA TRP A 25 8.73 5.97 -4.41
C TRP A 25 7.43 5.21 -4.65
N ASP A 26 7.45 4.27 -5.60
CA ASP A 26 6.34 3.36 -5.89
C ASP A 26 6.63 1.95 -5.32
N PRO A 27 6.14 1.62 -4.12
CA PRO A 27 6.40 0.34 -3.50
C PRO A 27 5.68 -0.83 -4.18
N GLU A 28 4.57 -0.61 -4.88
CA GLU A 28 3.86 -1.70 -5.56
C GLU A 28 4.71 -2.24 -6.71
N THR A 29 5.24 -1.33 -7.54
CA THR A 29 6.13 -1.67 -8.66
C THR A 29 7.50 -2.14 -8.17
N THR A 30 8.11 -1.42 -7.21
CA THR A 30 9.47 -1.73 -6.75
C THR A 30 9.56 -3.10 -6.08
N LEU A 31 8.53 -3.50 -5.33
CA LEU A 31 8.51 -4.77 -4.59
C LEU A 31 7.89 -5.94 -5.39
N ASP A 32 7.54 -5.72 -6.65
CA ASP A 32 6.85 -6.68 -7.53
C ASP A 32 5.59 -7.27 -6.86
N ILE A 33 4.71 -6.43 -6.33
CA ILE A 33 3.54 -6.92 -5.56
C ILE A 33 2.50 -7.56 -6.49
N ILE A 34 2.27 -7.02 -7.68
CA ILE A 34 1.32 -7.57 -8.64
C ILE A 34 1.95 -8.75 -9.38
N ASN A 35 1.28 -9.90 -9.38
CA ASN A 35 1.79 -11.07 -10.09
C ASN A 35 1.63 -10.85 -11.61
N PRO A 36 2.73 -10.82 -12.40
CA PRO A 36 2.67 -10.54 -13.83
C PRO A 36 1.88 -11.59 -14.62
N ASP A 37 1.85 -12.86 -14.18
CA ASP A 37 1.08 -13.94 -14.82
C ASP A 37 -0.44 -13.80 -14.62
N ARG A 38 -0.86 -12.89 -13.74
CA ARG A 38 -2.24 -12.76 -13.27
C ARG A 38 -2.79 -11.35 -13.36
N GLY A 39 -1.93 -10.34 -13.44
CA GLY A 39 -2.35 -8.93 -13.44
C GLY A 39 -3.04 -8.50 -12.13
N THR A 40 -2.84 -9.25 -11.04
CA THR A 40 -3.45 -8.95 -9.74
C THR A 40 -2.56 -9.45 -8.60
N LEU A 41 -2.87 -9.01 -7.37
CA LEU A 41 -2.18 -9.44 -6.17
C LEU A 41 -2.56 -10.89 -5.84
N THR A 42 -1.63 -11.80 -6.12
CA THR A 42 -1.60 -13.16 -5.58
C THR A 42 -0.48 -13.29 -4.56
N CYS A 43 -0.41 -14.44 -3.91
CA CYS A 43 0.69 -14.76 -3.00
C CYS A 43 2.07 -14.39 -3.58
N VAL A 44 2.87 -13.62 -2.84
CA VAL A 44 4.24 -13.22 -3.23
C VAL A 44 5.25 -14.35 -3.09
N GLY A 45 4.91 -15.39 -2.34
CA GLY A 45 5.79 -16.51 -2.04
C GLY A 45 6.10 -17.39 -3.25
N TYR A 46 7.28 -18.00 -3.23
CA TYR A 46 7.71 -18.97 -4.25
C TYR A 46 7.18 -20.36 -3.93
N ALA A 47 6.62 -21.05 -4.92
CA ALA A 47 6.12 -22.41 -4.82
C ALA A 47 7.11 -23.40 -5.47
N PRO A 48 7.96 -24.11 -4.68
CA PRO A 48 9.03 -24.94 -5.23
C PRO A 48 8.53 -26.09 -6.12
N SER A 49 7.39 -26.69 -5.76
CA SER A 49 6.75 -27.77 -6.53
C SER A 49 6.31 -27.35 -7.93
N CYS A 50 6.03 -26.07 -8.14
CA CYS A 50 5.64 -25.51 -9.43
C CYS A 50 6.76 -24.70 -10.10
N ARG A 51 7.90 -24.50 -9.41
CA ARG A 51 9.05 -23.69 -9.85
C ARG A 51 8.67 -22.28 -10.33
N ARG A 52 7.75 -21.62 -9.62
CA ARG A 52 7.27 -20.27 -9.95
C ARG A 52 6.69 -19.57 -8.73
N ARG A 53 6.39 -18.28 -8.86
CA ARG A 53 5.58 -17.55 -7.89
C ARG A 53 4.21 -18.21 -7.68
N CYS A 54 3.77 -18.25 -6.44
CA CYS A 54 2.47 -18.77 -6.08
C CYS A 54 1.37 -17.94 -6.76
N ARG A 55 0.31 -18.61 -7.21
CA ARG A 55 -0.83 -17.98 -7.90
C ARG A 55 -2.11 -18.02 -7.05
N ASN A 56 -2.00 -18.42 -5.77
CA ASN A 56 -3.14 -18.41 -4.87
C ASN A 56 -3.56 -16.97 -4.59
N LEU A 57 -4.86 -16.70 -4.71
CA LEU A 57 -5.42 -15.40 -4.37
C LEU A 57 -5.26 -15.14 -2.87
N ILE A 58 -4.94 -13.89 -2.55
CA ILE A 58 -5.00 -13.38 -1.18
C ILE A 58 -6.43 -12.94 -0.90
N ASN A 59 -6.90 -13.16 0.33
CA ASN A 59 -8.24 -12.77 0.72
C ASN A 59 -8.42 -11.24 0.62
N GLN A 60 -9.66 -10.78 0.44
CA GLN A 60 -9.96 -9.38 0.17
C GLN A 60 -9.45 -8.44 1.27
N TYR A 61 -9.69 -8.78 2.53
CA TYR A 61 -9.27 -7.97 3.69
C TYR A 61 -7.75 -7.76 3.73
N ASN A 62 -6.98 -8.81 3.47
CA ASN A 62 -5.52 -8.73 3.40
C ASN A 62 -5.05 -7.92 2.20
N ARG A 63 -5.72 -8.01 1.04
CA ARG A 63 -5.38 -7.18 -0.14
C ARG A 63 -5.58 -5.71 0.14
N GLU A 64 -6.72 -5.34 0.72
CA GLU A 64 -7.02 -3.96 1.12
C GLU A 64 -5.99 -3.43 2.13
N SER A 65 -5.71 -4.23 3.17
CA SER A 65 -4.69 -3.90 4.17
C SER A 65 -3.30 -3.72 3.54
N ALA A 66 -2.93 -4.58 2.59
CA ALA A 66 -1.66 -4.48 1.87
C ALA A 66 -1.58 -3.20 1.02
N HIS A 67 -2.63 -2.86 0.27
CA HIS A 67 -2.65 -1.62 -0.53
C HIS A 67 -2.60 -0.37 0.36
N HIS A 68 -3.27 -0.37 1.51
CA HIS A 68 -3.15 0.72 2.48
C HIS A 68 -1.73 0.85 3.04
N LEU A 69 -1.05 -0.27 3.32
CA LEU A 69 0.33 -0.27 3.79
C LEU A 69 1.30 0.21 2.69
N LEU A 70 1.11 -0.23 1.45
CA LEU A 70 1.88 0.26 0.29
C LEU A 70 1.70 1.76 0.10
N ASP A 71 0.48 2.28 0.23
CA ASP A 71 0.27 3.73 0.14
C ASP A 71 1.00 4.48 1.25
N LYS A 72 0.97 3.99 2.50
CA LYS A 72 1.75 4.56 3.61
C LYS A 72 3.26 4.53 3.33
N LEU A 73 3.79 3.38 2.90
CA LEU A 73 5.19 3.19 2.57
C LEU A 73 5.65 4.17 1.47
N SER A 74 4.79 4.47 0.50
CA SER A 74 5.10 5.40 -0.59
C SER A 74 5.43 6.83 -0.11
N TYR A 75 5.04 7.20 1.12
CA TYR A 75 5.35 8.48 1.74
C TYR A 75 6.51 8.42 2.75
N ILE A 76 7.20 7.28 2.88
CA ILE A 76 8.39 7.13 3.73
C ILE A 76 9.64 7.27 2.88
N ASN A 77 10.59 8.06 3.35
CA ASN A 77 11.92 8.14 2.74
C ASN A 77 12.78 6.96 3.21
N VAL A 78 12.82 5.91 2.40
CA VAL A 78 13.55 4.66 2.68
C VAL A 78 15.07 4.83 2.78
N ALA A 79 15.63 5.93 2.24
CA ALA A 79 17.06 6.23 2.41
C ALA A 79 17.43 6.62 3.85
N THR A 80 16.44 7.01 4.65
CA THR A 80 16.65 7.53 6.01
C THR A 80 15.85 6.81 7.09
N THR A 81 15.00 5.86 6.71
CA THR A 81 14.05 5.20 7.63
C THR A 81 14.09 3.69 7.40
N ASN A 82 14.35 2.93 8.47
CA ASN A 82 14.22 1.48 8.45
C ASN A 82 12.73 1.12 8.39
N ILE A 83 12.35 0.34 7.37
CA ILE A 83 10.99 -0.12 7.12
C ILE A 83 10.83 -1.65 7.24
N ASP A 84 11.80 -2.35 7.84
CA ASP A 84 11.81 -3.82 7.95
C ASP A 84 10.54 -4.38 8.61
N ALA A 85 10.02 -3.68 9.62
CA ALA A 85 8.79 -4.05 10.30
C ALA A 85 7.57 -3.92 9.38
N ASP A 86 7.49 -2.85 8.61
CA ASP A 86 6.42 -2.62 7.63
C ASP A 86 6.53 -3.62 6.47
N LEU A 87 7.74 -3.90 5.98
CA LEU A 87 7.99 -4.95 4.98
C LEU A 87 7.59 -6.32 5.51
N TYR A 88 7.86 -6.62 6.78
CA TYR A 88 7.47 -7.89 7.39
C TYR A 88 5.95 -8.04 7.46
N GLU A 89 5.24 -6.98 7.85
CA GLU A 89 3.78 -6.98 7.88
C GLU A 89 3.18 -7.08 6.47
N LEU A 90 3.74 -6.35 5.49
CA LEU A 90 3.36 -6.47 4.09
C LEU A 90 3.54 -7.91 3.58
N ALA A 91 4.64 -8.58 3.94
CA ALA A 91 4.86 -9.98 3.59
C ALA A 91 3.78 -10.89 4.19
N ARG A 92 3.43 -10.69 5.47
CA ARG A 92 2.36 -11.47 6.12
C ARG A 92 1.00 -11.29 5.46
N LEU A 93 0.68 -10.07 5.04
CA LEU A 93 -0.57 -9.76 4.35
C LEU A 93 -0.61 -10.38 2.94
N THR A 94 0.53 -10.44 2.25
CA THR A 94 0.65 -10.86 0.85
C THR A 94 1.09 -12.32 0.66
N LEU A 95 1.33 -13.07 1.73
CA LEU A 95 1.59 -14.51 1.69
C LEU A 95 0.32 -15.32 2.00
N CYS A 96 0.08 -16.37 1.21
CA CYS A 96 -1.06 -17.24 1.48
C CYS A 96 -0.81 -18.05 2.77
N GLN A 97 -1.74 -17.95 3.72
CA GLN A 97 -1.65 -18.58 5.03
C GLN A 97 -1.42 -20.10 4.96
N ARG A 98 -2.06 -20.76 3.99
CA ARG A 98 -2.03 -22.23 3.89
C ARG A 98 -0.64 -22.82 3.60
N TYR A 99 0.21 -22.12 2.86
CA TYR A 99 1.41 -22.74 2.27
C TYR A 99 2.70 -21.94 2.39
N HIS A 100 2.64 -20.61 2.48
CA HIS A 100 3.83 -19.77 2.31
C HIS A 100 3.97 -18.68 3.39
N GLN A 101 3.18 -18.72 4.46
CA GLN A 101 3.23 -17.73 5.55
C GLN A 101 4.60 -17.67 6.27
N ASP A 102 5.35 -18.76 6.24
CA ASP A 102 6.70 -18.89 6.79
C ASP A 102 7.77 -18.18 5.96
N GLN A 103 7.46 -17.78 4.72
CA GLN A 103 8.38 -17.06 3.84
C GLN A 103 8.51 -15.57 4.16
N ALA A 104 7.78 -15.05 5.15
CA ALA A 104 7.72 -13.60 5.44
C ALA A 104 9.10 -12.97 5.66
N ARG A 105 9.97 -13.62 6.45
CA ARG A 105 11.36 -13.13 6.67
C ARG A 105 12.21 -13.17 5.39
N SER A 106 11.97 -14.15 4.53
CA SER A 106 12.68 -14.24 3.24
C SER A 106 12.25 -13.12 2.30
N MET A 107 10.96 -12.74 2.30
CA MET A 107 10.48 -11.60 1.52
C MET A 107 11.12 -10.29 1.97
N VAL A 108 11.21 -10.03 3.28
CA VAL A 108 11.89 -8.82 3.79
C VAL A 108 13.34 -8.74 3.29
N ARG A 109 14.08 -9.85 3.31
CA ARG A 109 15.45 -9.91 2.78
C ARG A 109 15.55 -9.71 1.28
N GLN A 110 14.50 -10.03 0.53
CA GLN A 110 14.47 -9.84 -0.92
C GLN A 110 14.14 -8.39 -1.30
N TRP A 111 13.40 -7.69 -0.44
CA TRP A 111 12.90 -6.32 -0.68
C TRP A 111 13.81 -5.21 -0.17
N ASN A 112 14.80 -5.54 0.65
CA ASN A 112 15.79 -4.62 1.21
C ASN A 112 17.11 -4.76 0.45
#